data_AF-A0A6B2LWI8-F1
#
_entry.id   AF-A0A6B2LWI8-F1
#
_cell.length_a   1.000
_cell.length_b   1.000
_cell.length_c   1.000
_cell.angle_alpha   90.00
_cell.angle_beta   90.00
_cell.angle_gamma   90.00
#
_symmetry.space_group_name_H-M   'P 1'
#
loop_
_entity.id
_entity.type
_entity.pdbx_description
1 polymer ?
#
loop_
_entity_poly.entity_id
_entity_poly.type
_entity_poly.pdbx_seq_one_letter_code
_entity_poly.pdbx_strand_id
1 'polypeptide(L)' 'MEGSKYGAHYTVYAGDPSCFHGLYIVIVKDTEENFTLLEVVTLTRLADSIKKQVLLAYLDNDGTVKYHQIEWLGVT' A
#
# COMPACT_ATOMS: atom_id res chain seq x y z
N MET A 1 -2.58 -2.75 -11.29
CA MET A 1 -3.40 -1.72 -11.97
C MET A 1 -3.22 -0.38 -11.28
N GLU A 2 -3.58 0.73 -11.91
CA GLU A 2 -3.56 2.06 -11.28
C GLU A 2 -4.39 2.06 -9.98
N GLY A 3 -3.85 2.66 -8.92
CA GLY A 3 -4.43 2.63 -7.57
C GLY A 3 -5.14 3.92 -7.13
N SER A 4 -5.27 4.91 -8.01
CA SER A 4 -5.71 6.28 -7.67
C SER A 4 -7.09 6.33 -6.98
N LYS A 5 -8.01 5.43 -7.36
CA LYS A 5 -9.31 5.22 -6.70
C LYS A 5 -9.20 4.94 -5.19
N TYR A 6 -8.08 4.39 -4.74
CA TYR A 6 -7.81 3.99 -3.36
C TYR A 6 -6.68 4.80 -2.73
N GLY A 7 -6.40 6.01 -3.24
CA GLY A 7 -5.36 6.88 -2.69
C GLY A 7 -3.95 6.27 -2.76
N ALA A 8 -3.71 5.41 -3.75
CA ALA A 8 -2.47 4.66 -3.90
C ALA A 8 -1.93 4.73 -5.33
N HIS A 9 -0.65 4.37 -5.52
CA HIS A 9 -0.05 4.33 -6.85
C HIS A 9 -0.57 3.13 -7.64
N TYR A 10 -0.66 1.96 -6.98
CA TYR A 10 -1.15 0.73 -7.60
C TYR A 10 -2.09 -0.06 -6.71
N THR A 11 -2.88 -0.92 -7.35
CA THR A 11 -3.60 -2.03 -6.70
C THR A 11 -3.09 -3.36 -7.25
N VAL A 12 -2.79 -4.29 -6.35
CA VAL A 12 -2.26 -5.63 -6.66
C VAL A 12 -3.34 -6.68 -6.40
N TYR A 13 -3.42 -7.65 -7.31
CA TYR A 13 -4.38 -8.74 -7.32
C TYR A 13 -3.60 -10.06 -7.32
N ALA A 14 -4.11 -11.10 -6.65
CA ALA A 14 -3.49 -12.44 -6.67
C ALA A 14 -3.62 -13.16 -8.02
N GLY A 15 -4.47 -12.67 -8.90
CA GLY A 15 -4.73 -13.24 -10.22
C GLY A 15 -5.40 -12.22 -11.12
N ASP A 16 -6.22 -12.69 -12.06
CA ASP A 16 -6.96 -11.83 -12.99
C ASP A 16 -7.83 -10.81 -12.22
N PRO A 17 -7.65 -9.49 -12.43
CA PRO A 17 -8.47 -8.47 -11.78
C PRO A 17 -9.99 -8.60 -12.01
N SER A 18 -10.41 -9.30 -13.07
CA SER A 18 -11.82 -9.58 -13.38
C SER A 18 -12.42 -10.65 -12.45
N CYS A 19 -11.58 -11.50 -11.85
CA CYS A 19 -12.00 -12.62 -11.02
C CYS A 19 -11.59 -12.49 -9.54
N PHE A 20 -10.60 -11.64 -9.24
CA PHE A 20 -10.05 -11.49 -7.89
C PHE A 20 -10.29 -10.07 -7.37
N HIS A 21 -10.55 -9.94 -6.07
CA HIS A 21 -10.48 -8.63 -5.41
C HIS A 21 -9.01 -8.22 -5.20
N GLY A 22 -8.74 -6.91 -5.32
CA GLY A 22 -7.40 -6.40 -5.02
C GLY A 22 -7.02 -6.68 -3.57
N LEU A 23 -5.81 -7.19 -3.33
CA LEU A 23 -5.31 -7.54 -2.01
C LEU A 23 -4.59 -6.36 -1.35
N TYR A 24 -3.74 -5.68 -2.14
CA TYR A 24 -2.92 -4.60 -1.65
C TYR A 24 -3.21 -3.29 -2.39
N ILE A 25 -3.14 -2.20 -1.64
CA ILE A 25 -2.85 -0.88 -2.19
C ILE A 25 -1.35 -0.61 -2.01
N VAL A 26 -0.68 -0.17 -3.07
CA VAL A 26 0.76 0.04 -3.09
C VAL A 26 1.09 1.53 -3.06
N ILE A 27 1.88 1.93 -2.08
CA ILE A 27 2.47 3.26 -2.00
C ILE A 27 3.93 3.13 -2.39
N VAL A 28 4.36 3.88 -3.40
CA VAL A 28 5.76 3.96 -3.81
C VAL A 28 6.34 5.23 -3.19
N LYS A 29 7.48 5.11 -2.53
CA LYS A 29 8.27 6.24 -2.03
C LYS A 29 9.74 6.01 -2.33
N ASP A 30 10.49 7.11 -2.42
CA ASP A 30 11.96 7.03 -2.43
C ASP A 30 12.49 6.64 -1.04
N THR A 31 13.64 5.99 -0.99
CA THR A 31 14.25 5.50 0.27
C THR A 31 14.56 6.62 1.27
N GLU A 32 14.83 7.83 0.78
CA GLU A 32 15.08 9.01 1.61
C GLU A 32 13.80 9.74 2.04
N GLU A 33 12.64 9.33 1.54
CA GLU A 33 11.38 9.98 1.83
C GLU A 33 10.76 9.45 3.13
N ASN A 34 10.49 10.35 4.06
CA ASN A 34 9.89 9.99 5.34
C ASN A 34 8.36 9.86 5.22
N PHE A 35 7.79 9.03 6.10
CA PHE A 35 6.38 9.06 6.41
C PHE A 35 6.12 9.89 7.65
N THR A 36 5.15 10.79 7.55
CA THR A 36 4.50 11.36 8.73
C THR A 36 3.59 10.31 9.37
N LEU A 37 3.41 10.40 10.69
CA LEU A 37 2.45 9.54 11.40
C LEU A 37 1.03 9.70 10.84
N LEU A 38 0.67 10.91 10.40
CA LEU A 38 -0.63 11.18 9.80
C LEU A 38 -0.81 10.39 8.50
N GLU A 39 0.18 10.38 7.59
CA GLU A 39 0.11 9.58 6.36
C GLU A 39 -0.07 8.09 6.69
N VAL A 40 0.68 7.55 7.65
CA VAL A 40 0.54 6.14 8.06
C VAL A 40 -0.88 5.85 8.56
N VAL A 41 -1.43 6.70 9.44
CA VAL A 41 -2.80 6.53 9.97
C VAL A 41 -3.83 6.65 8.85
N THR A 42 -3.70 7.63 7.95
CA THR A 42 -4.61 7.84 6.83
C THR A 42 -4.61 6.66 5.87
N LEU A 43 -3.42 6.19 5.46
CA LEU A 43 -3.27 5.06 4.53
C LEU A 43 -3.85 3.78 5.11
N THR A 44 -3.51 3.47 6.37
CA THR A 44 -3.99 2.24 7.02
C THR A 44 -5.50 2.27 7.24
N ARG A 45 -6.10 3.44 7.49
CA ARG A 45 -7.57 3.60 7.62
C ARG A 45 -8.31 3.49 6.32
N LEU A 46 -7.74 4.08 5.27
CA LEU A 46 -8.28 3.92 3.93
C LEU A 46 -8.30 2.44 3.54
N ALA A 47 -7.18 1.74 3.73
CA ALA A 47 -7.03 0.32 3.42
C ALA A 47 -8.02 -0.56 4.21
N ASP A 48 -8.16 -0.34 5.52
CA ASP A 48 -9.11 -1.10 6.35
C ASP A 48 -10.57 -0.89 5.92
N SER A 49 -10.95 0.34 5.54
CA SER A 49 -12.32 0.65 5.10
C SER A 49 -12.73 -0.09 3.82
N ILE A 50 -11.76 -0.41 2.95
CA ILE A 50 -11.96 -1.13 1.69
C ILE A 50 -11.49 -2.58 1.73
N LYS A 51 -11.12 -3.09 2.93
CA LYS A 51 -10.65 -4.46 3.18
C LYS A 51 -9.45 -4.85 2.31
N LYS A 52 -8.43 -3.98 2.29
CA LYS A 52 -7.12 -4.20 1.65
C LYS A 52 -6.00 -3.99 2.65
N GLN A 53 -4.80 -4.47 2.31
CA GLN A 53 -3.57 -4.21 3.06
C GLN A 53 -2.75 -3.11 2.38
N VAL A 54 -1.95 -2.37 3.16
CA VAL A 54 -1.01 -1.38 2.62
C VAL A 54 0.34 -2.06 2.39
N LEU A 55 0.88 -1.90 1.18
CA LEU A 55 2.24 -2.31 0.83
C LEU A 55 3.05 -1.07 0.44
N LEU A 56 4.03 -0.71 1.25
CA LEU A 56 5.04 0.28 0.90
C LEU A 56 6.08 -0.37 -0.01
N ALA A 57 6.39 0.27 -1.13
CA ALA A 57 7.45 -0.11 -2.05
C ALA A 57 8.48 1.03 -2.16
N TYR A 58 9.76 0.69 -2.16
CA TYR A 58 10.85 1.65 -2.31
C TYR A 58 12.06 1.01 -3.00
N LEU A 59 12.89 1.83 -3.64
CA LEU A 59 14.11 1.41 -4.30
C LEU A 59 15.28 1.47 -3.31
N ASP A 60 15.74 0.31 -2.82
CA ASP A 60 16.87 0.26 -1.90
C ASP A 60 18.20 0.58 -2.59
N ASN A 61 19.22 0.87 -1.78
CA ASN A 61 20.56 1.27 -2.23
C ASN A 61 21.27 0.20 -3.09
N ASP A 62 20.86 -1.06 -3.00
CA ASP A 62 21.36 -2.16 -3.82
C ASP A 62 20.68 -2.24 -5.21
N GLY A 63 19.77 -1.31 -5.52
CA GLY A 63 19.01 -1.26 -6.77
C GLY A 63 17.82 -2.23 -6.80
N THR A 64 17.49 -2.88 -5.68
CA THR A 64 16.33 -3.77 -5.58
C THR A 64 15.11 -3.04 -5.04
N VAL A 65 13.92 -3.47 -5.46
CA VAL A 65 12.66 -2.97 -4.88
C VAL A 65 12.35 -3.79 -3.63
N LYS A 66 12.26 -3.10 -2.49
CA LYS A 66 11.86 -3.70 -1.21
C LYS A 66 10.45 -3.29 -0.84
N TYR A 67 9.84 -4.11 0.00
CA TYR A 67 8.46 -3.93 0.42
C TYR A 67 8.30 -4.02 1.94
N HIS A 68 7.49 -3.14 2.50
CA HIS A 68 7.01 -3.23 3.88
C HIS A 68 5.49 -3.26 3.90
N GLN A 69 4.92 -4.25 4.60
CA GLN A 69 3.49 -4.28 4.85
C GLN A 69 3.17 -3.49 6.12
N ILE A 70 2.13 -2.67 6.07
CA ILE A 70 1.64 -1.91 7.22
C ILE A 70 0.22 -2.36 7.50
N GLU A 71 -0.03 -2.79 8.74
CA GLU A 71 -1.35 -3.22 9.20
C GLU A 71 -1.84 -2.37 10.36
N TRP A 72 -3.12 -2.00 10.30
CA TRP A 72 -3.82 -1.42 11.42
C TRP A 72 -4.32 -2.55 12.35
N LEU A 73 -3.78 -2.62 13.57
CA LEU A 73 -4.16 -3.65 14.57
C LEU A 73 -5.21 -3.19 15.58
N GLY A 74 -5.60 -1.91 15.57
CA GLY A 74 -6.54 -1.35 16.55
C GLY A 74 -8.00 -1.72 16.26
N VAL A 75 -8.81 -1.77 17.32
CA VAL A 75 -10.26 -2.02 17.23
C VAL A 75 -10.97 -0.80 16.63
N THR A 76 -11.75 -1.01 15.58
CA THR A 76 -12.76 -0.06 15.07
C THR A 76 -14.07 -0.21 15.82
#